data_AF-A0A4Y2TT63-F1
#
_entry.id   AF-A0A4Y2TT63-F1
#
_cell.length_a   1.000
_cell.length_b   1.000
_cell.length_c   1.000
_cell.angle_alpha   90.00
_cell.angle_beta   90.00
_cell.angle_gamma   90.00
#
_symmetry.space_group_name_H-M   'P 1'
#
loop_
_entity.id
_entity.type
_entity.pdbx_description
1 polymer ?
#
loop_
_entity_poly.entity_id
_entity_poly.type
_entity_poly.pdbx_seq_one_letter_code
_entity_poly.pdbx_strand_id
1 'polypeptide(L)'
;MGVMAENMLNNSAVVTYKRSELIRILLQTWKVASQLSHYLLAHYRQSVASVALIRKLYTAADKYNIPSLKRRCSSFLKDNLYPSTACDVLVLADMHQDHDLKSAVHDYIMNHDKEVFDTQEWKHFMATNLKLAADVMYQKVSQTKMQP
;
A
#
# COMPACT_ATOMS: atom_id res chain seq x y z
N MET A 1 6.31 -38.87 -38.35
CA MET A 1 6.53 -39.07 -36.90
C MET A 1 6.97 -37.82 -36.14
N GLY A 2 7.33 -36.68 -36.77
CA GLY A 2 7.80 -35.47 -36.08
C GLY A 2 6.73 -34.66 -35.31
N VAL A 3 5.54 -34.48 -35.88
CA VAL A 3 4.49 -33.60 -35.32
C VAL A 3 3.91 -34.11 -33.99
N MET A 4 3.87 -35.44 -33.78
CA MET A 4 3.39 -36.03 -32.52
C MET A 4 4.39 -35.85 -31.37
N ALA A 5 5.69 -35.92 -31.63
CA ALA A 5 6.72 -35.73 -30.62
C ALA A 5 6.80 -34.27 -30.14
N GLU A 6 6.65 -33.32 -31.07
CA GLU A 6 6.63 -31.88 -30.77
C GLU A 6 5.37 -31.48 -29.96
N ASN A 7 4.20 -32.06 -30.28
CA ASN A 7 2.99 -31.90 -29.48
C ASN A 7 3.10 -32.52 -28.06
N MET A 8 3.80 -33.65 -27.90
CA MET A 8 4.03 -34.26 -26.60
C MET A 8 5.01 -33.46 -25.73
N LEU A 9 6.08 -32.91 -26.33
CA LEU A 9 7.03 -32.01 -25.65
C LEU A 9 6.36 -30.69 -25.25
N ASN A 10 5.54 -30.10 -26.13
CA ASN A 10 4.76 -28.90 -25.82
C ASN A 10 3.76 -29.17 -24.68
N ASN A 11 3.07 -30.31 -24.68
CA ASN A 11 2.16 -30.68 -23.61
C ASN A 11 2.89 -30.95 -22.27
N SER A 12 4.04 -31.62 -22.29
CA SER A 12 4.86 -31.88 -21.10
C SER A 12 5.47 -30.60 -20.51
N ALA A 13 5.96 -29.69 -21.36
CA ALA A 13 6.48 -28.40 -20.94
C ALA A 13 5.37 -27.51 -20.38
N VAL A 14 4.18 -27.49 -21.01
CA VAL A 14 3.00 -26.76 -20.51
C VAL A 14 2.52 -27.32 -19.17
N VAL A 15 2.51 -28.64 -18.98
CA VAL A 15 2.13 -29.28 -17.70
C VAL A 15 3.15 -28.97 -16.61
N THR A 16 4.45 -29.03 -16.92
CA THR A 16 5.54 -28.70 -16.00
C THR A 16 5.51 -27.21 -15.62
N TYR A 17 5.31 -26.33 -16.60
CA TYR A 17 5.16 -24.89 -16.41
C TYR A 17 3.93 -24.56 -15.54
N LYS A 18 2.77 -25.13 -15.86
CA LYS A 18 1.55 -24.98 -15.04
C LYS A 18 1.76 -25.50 -13.61
N ARG A 19 2.47 -26.62 -13.44
CA ARG A 19 2.82 -27.16 -12.12
C ARG A 19 3.75 -26.24 -11.34
N SER A 20 4.75 -25.63 -11.99
CA SER A 20 5.62 -24.62 -11.35
C SER A 20 4.87 -23.35 -10.98
N GLU A 21 3.91 -22.91 -11.80
CA GLU A 21 3.08 -21.74 -11.51
C GLU A 21 2.10 -22.01 -10.37
N LEU A 22 1.49 -23.19 -10.32
CA LEU A 22 0.68 -23.64 -9.19
C LEU A 22 1.48 -23.70 -7.89
N ILE A 23 2.72 -24.20 -7.92
CA ILE A 23 3.60 -24.21 -6.75
C ILE A 23 3.94 -22.79 -6.30
N ARG A 24 4.23 -21.87 -7.24
CA ARG A 24 4.46 -20.45 -6.93
C ARG A 24 3.24 -19.81 -6.29
N ILE A 25 2.05 -20.04 -6.84
CA ILE A 25 0.78 -19.54 -6.30
C ILE A 25 0.53 -20.11 -4.90
N LEU A 26 0.71 -21.41 -4.69
CA LEU A 26 0.54 -22.07 -3.40
C LEU A 26 1.56 -21.61 -2.36
N LEU A 27 2.82 -21.40 -2.74
CA LEU A 27 3.85 -20.82 -1.88
C LEU A 27 3.52 -19.36 -1.53
N GLN A 28 2.96 -18.62 -2.47
CA GLN A 28 2.59 -17.24 -2.28
C GLN A 28 1.36 -17.08 -1.38
N THR A 29 0.34 -17.93 -1.55
CA THR A 29 -0.83 -17.99 -0.67
C THR A 29 -0.46 -18.51 0.72
N TRP A 30 0.44 -19.50 0.81
CA TRP A 30 0.98 -19.98 2.09
C TRP A 30 1.78 -18.90 2.80
N LYS A 31 2.58 -18.10 2.09
CA LYS A 31 3.33 -16.98 2.67
C LYS A 31 2.40 -15.91 3.23
N VAL A 32 1.33 -15.57 2.52
CA VAL A 32 0.31 -14.61 2.99
C VAL A 32 -0.48 -15.18 4.16
N ALA A 33 -0.87 -16.46 4.10
CA ALA A 33 -1.58 -17.14 5.19
C ALA A 33 -0.70 -17.30 6.45
N SER A 34 0.59 -17.55 6.29
CA SER A 34 1.58 -17.60 7.38
C SER A 34 1.80 -16.23 8.00
N GLN A 35 1.91 -15.17 7.18
CA GLN A 35 1.97 -13.79 7.67
C GLN A 35 0.69 -13.39 8.40
N LEU A 36 -0.48 -13.77 7.89
CA LEU A 36 -1.78 -13.53 8.52
C LEU A 36 -1.94 -14.33 9.82
N SER A 37 -1.50 -15.58 9.85
CA SER A 37 -1.51 -16.43 11.05
C SER A 37 -0.58 -15.88 12.13
N HIS A 38 0.63 -15.47 11.76
CA HIS A 38 1.57 -14.81 12.66
C HIS A 38 1.00 -13.48 13.17
N TYR A 39 0.31 -12.72 12.32
CA TYR A 39 -0.39 -11.48 12.67
C TYR A 39 -1.52 -11.72 13.67
N LEU A 40 -2.36 -12.74 13.47
CA LEU A 40 -3.46 -13.09 14.39
C LEU A 40 -2.95 -13.60 15.75
N LEU A 41 -1.85 -14.36 15.75
CA LEU A 41 -1.21 -14.84 16.99
C LEU A 41 -0.51 -13.70 17.77
N ALA A 42 0.08 -12.73 17.07
CA ALA A 42 0.66 -11.54 17.71
C ALA A 42 -0.42 -10.58 18.25
N HIS A 43 -1.56 -10.46 17.55
CA HIS A 43 -2.68 -9.58 17.90
C HIS A 43 -3.45 -10.02 19.16
N TYR A 44 -3.38 -11.29 19.56
CA TYR A 44 -4.05 -11.78 20.77
C TYR A 44 -3.37 -11.34 22.08
N ARG A 45 -2.14 -10.80 22.04
CA ARG A 45 -1.36 -10.45 23.23
C ARG A 45 -1.35 -8.95 23.59
N GLN A 46 -2.16 -8.12 22.93
CA GLN A 46 -2.30 -6.66 23.17
C GLN A 46 -1.12 -5.83 22.59
N SER A 47 -1.42 -4.62 22.07
CA SER A 47 -0.48 -3.50 21.81
C SER A 47 -0.01 -3.26 20.36
N VAL A 48 -0.53 -2.17 19.76
CA VAL A 48 -0.06 -1.40 18.59
C VAL A 48 0.48 -2.17 17.38
N ALA A 49 -0.39 -2.42 16.40
CA ALA A 49 0.09 -2.51 15.03
C ALA A 49 0.67 -1.14 14.62
N SER A 50 2.00 -1.03 14.52
CA SER A 50 2.61 0.22 14.07
C SER A 50 2.11 0.58 12.68
N VAL A 51 1.92 1.87 12.39
CA VAL A 51 1.54 2.37 11.05
C VAL A 51 2.45 1.76 9.98
N ALA A 52 3.74 1.59 10.26
CA ALA A 52 4.69 0.93 9.37
C ALA A 52 4.33 -0.53 9.01
N LEU A 53 3.83 -1.33 9.97
CA LEU A 53 3.38 -2.70 9.71
C LEU A 53 2.12 -2.71 8.86
N ILE A 54 1.14 -1.85 9.16
CA ILE A 54 -0.11 -1.78 8.41
C ILE A 54 0.13 -1.35 6.97
N ARG A 55 1.08 -0.44 6.71
CA ARG A 55 1.49 -0.11 5.34
C ARG A 55 2.04 -1.33 4.57
N LYS A 56 2.87 -2.15 5.20
CA LYS A 56 3.38 -3.39 4.58
C LYS A 56 2.25 -4.38 4.28
N LEU A 57 1.30 -4.52 5.20
CA LEU A 57 0.14 -5.39 5.03
C LEU A 57 -0.79 -4.86 3.92
N TYR A 58 -1.00 -3.55 3.87
CA TYR A 58 -1.72 -2.87 2.81
C TYR A 58 -1.09 -3.15 1.44
N THR A 59 0.21 -2.94 1.29
CA THR A 59 0.94 -3.21 0.04
C THR A 59 0.84 -4.68 -0.37
N ALA A 60 0.94 -5.61 0.57
CA ALA A 60 0.75 -7.03 0.30
C ALA A 60 -0.68 -7.35 -0.12
N ALA A 61 -1.68 -6.77 0.55
CA ALA A 61 -3.09 -6.97 0.25
C ALA A 61 -3.43 -6.48 -1.16
N ASP A 62 -2.89 -5.33 -1.58
CA ASP A 62 -3.07 -4.83 -2.94
C ASP A 62 -2.35 -5.72 -3.96
N LYS A 63 -1.08 -6.06 -3.72
CA LYS A 63 -0.27 -6.92 -4.61
C LYS A 63 -0.91 -8.29 -4.87
N TYR A 64 -1.54 -8.89 -3.87
CA TYR A 64 -2.19 -10.20 -4.00
C TYR A 64 -3.70 -10.12 -4.24
N ASN A 65 -4.21 -8.91 -4.54
CA ASN A 65 -5.62 -8.65 -4.82
C ASN A 65 -6.55 -9.23 -3.74
N ILE A 66 -6.38 -8.78 -2.50
CA ILE A 66 -7.19 -9.11 -1.33
C ILE A 66 -7.93 -7.85 -0.87
N PRO A 67 -9.04 -7.45 -1.53
CA PRO A 67 -9.65 -6.13 -1.35
C PRO A 67 -10.19 -5.88 0.06
N SER A 68 -10.70 -6.92 0.72
CA SER A 68 -11.22 -6.82 2.09
C SER A 68 -10.14 -6.48 3.11
N LEU A 69 -8.92 -7.02 2.93
CA LEU A 69 -7.77 -6.71 3.77
C LEU A 69 -7.21 -5.32 3.47
N LYS A 70 -7.10 -4.95 2.17
CA LYS A 70 -6.72 -3.60 1.74
C LYS A 70 -7.62 -2.54 2.38
N ARG A 71 -8.95 -2.75 2.36
CA ARG A 71 -9.93 -1.84 2.96
C ARG A 71 -9.77 -1.71 4.47
N ARG A 72 -9.53 -2.81 5.20
CA ARG A 72 -9.27 -2.78 6.65
C ARG A 72 -7.99 -2.01 6.97
N CYS A 73 -6.92 -2.24 6.20
CA CYS A 73 -5.67 -1.50 6.37
C CYS A 73 -5.87 -0.01 6.06
N SER A 74 -6.59 0.32 4.99
CA SER A 74 -6.93 1.70 4.64
C SER A 74 -7.67 2.41 5.76
N SER A 75 -8.72 1.78 6.33
CA SER A 75 -9.45 2.33 7.48
C SER A 75 -8.53 2.58 8.66
N PHE A 76 -7.69 1.61 9.03
CA PHE A 76 -6.75 1.78 10.13
C PHE A 76 -5.78 2.94 9.89
N LEU A 77 -5.27 3.10 8.66
CA LEU A 77 -4.36 4.19 8.32
C LEU A 77 -5.02 5.56 8.45
N LYS A 78 -6.29 5.69 8.04
CA LYS A 78 -7.07 6.93 8.21
C LYS A 78 -7.27 7.27 9.69
N ASP A 79 -7.56 6.27 10.52
CA ASP A 79 -7.80 6.47 11.95
C ASP A 79 -6.51 6.77 12.75
N ASN A 80 -5.33 6.55 12.15
CA ASN A 80 -4.01 6.65 12.81
C ASN A 80 -3.03 7.55 12.05
N LEU A 81 -3.51 8.68 11.52
CA LEU A 81 -2.66 9.71 10.93
C LEU A 81 -2.00 10.57 11.99
N TYR A 82 -0.70 10.82 11.80
CA TYR A 82 0.11 11.70 12.62
C TYR A 82 0.95 12.61 11.70
N PRO A 83 1.40 13.79 12.15
CA PRO A 83 2.20 14.68 11.31
C PRO A 83 3.45 14.01 10.74
N SER A 84 4.10 13.15 11.54
CA SER A 84 5.29 12.37 11.13
C SER A 84 5.00 11.21 10.19
N THR A 85 3.74 10.80 10.01
CA THR A 85 3.38 9.65 9.16
C THR A 85 2.53 10.02 7.94
N ALA A 86 1.93 11.22 7.92
CA ALA A 86 1.00 11.63 6.88
C ALA A 86 1.63 11.58 5.47
N CYS A 87 2.85 12.08 5.30
CA CYS A 87 3.54 12.06 4.00
C CYS A 87 3.75 10.63 3.47
N ASP A 88 4.16 9.74 4.36
CA ASP A 88 4.40 8.33 4.07
C ASP A 88 3.12 7.59 3.64
N VAL A 89 1.99 7.90 4.28
CA VAL A 89 0.69 7.34 3.90
C VAL A 89 0.18 7.96 2.60
N LEU A 90 0.45 9.24 2.34
CA LEU A 90 0.08 9.90 1.09
C LEU A 90 0.80 9.28 -0.12
N VAL A 91 2.10 9.04 -0.01
CA VAL A 91 2.89 8.33 -1.04
C VAL A 91 2.33 6.93 -1.28
N LEU A 92 2.02 6.20 -0.21
CA LEU A 92 1.45 4.86 -0.32
C LEU A 92 0.12 4.87 -1.08
N ALA A 93 -0.78 5.80 -0.75
CA ALA A 93 -2.08 5.92 -1.38
C ALA A 93 -1.97 6.27 -2.87
N ASP A 94 -1.06 7.19 -3.22
CA ASP A 94 -0.79 7.57 -4.61
C ASP A 94 -0.25 6.39 -5.43
N MET A 95 0.74 5.68 -4.89
CA MET A 95 1.36 4.51 -5.53
C MET A 95 0.35 3.39 -5.81
N HIS A 96 -0.59 3.17 -4.88
CA HIS A 96 -1.61 2.14 -4.98
C HIS A 96 -2.94 2.62 -5.59
N GLN A 97 -2.95 3.84 -6.14
CA GLN A 97 -4.11 4.48 -6.77
C GLN A 97 -5.38 4.43 -5.90
N ASP A 98 -5.19 4.52 -4.58
CA ASP A 98 -6.28 4.53 -3.61
C ASP A 98 -6.72 5.96 -3.38
N HIS A 99 -7.61 6.43 -4.25
CA HIS A 99 -8.12 7.81 -4.23
C HIS A 99 -8.82 8.17 -2.92
N ASP A 100 -9.49 7.21 -2.28
CA ASP A 100 -10.21 7.40 -1.02
C ASP A 100 -9.23 7.58 0.16
N LEU A 101 -8.18 6.75 0.24
CA LEU A 101 -7.11 6.98 1.22
C LEU A 101 -6.34 8.27 0.92
N LYS A 102 -6.04 8.54 -0.35
CA LYS A 102 -5.29 9.73 -0.77
C LYS A 102 -6.03 11.02 -0.37
N SER A 103 -7.35 11.08 -0.60
CA SER A 103 -8.17 12.22 -0.19
C SER A 103 -8.15 12.41 1.32
N ALA A 104 -8.36 11.34 2.09
CA ALA A 104 -8.40 11.42 3.55
C ALA A 104 -7.07 11.92 4.15
N VAL A 105 -5.94 11.43 3.65
CA VAL A 105 -4.61 11.88 4.11
C VAL A 105 -4.35 13.32 3.67
N HIS A 106 -4.77 13.70 2.47
CA HIS A 106 -4.66 15.06 1.99
C HIS A 106 -5.42 16.04 2.89
N ASP A 107 -6.68 15.72 3.21
CA ASP A 107 -7.52 16.55 4.08
C ASP A 107 -6.92 16.70 5.47
N TYR A 108 -6.36 15.61 6.03
CA TYR A 108 -5.60 15.66 7.26
C TYR A 108 -4.42 16.65 7.17
N ILE A 109 -3.61 16.58 6.11
CA ILE A 109 -2.48 17.50 5.92
C ILE A 109 -2.94 18.95 5.83
N MET A 110 -4.06 19.24 5.14
CA MET A 110 -4.58 20.61 5.05
C MET A 110 -5.08 21.14 6.39
N ASN A 111 -5.69 20.28 7.21
CA ASN A 111 -6.23 20.63 8.53
C ASN A 111 -5.12 20.76 9.60
N HIS A 112 -4.00 20.08 9.42
CA HIS A 112 -2.83 20.10 10.32
C HIS A 112 -1.59 20.69 9.63
N ASP A 113 -1.79 21.63 8.70
CA ASP A 113 -0.76 22.16 7.81
C ASP A 113 0.49 22.66 8.54
N LYS A 114 0.33 23.44 9.60
CA LYS A 114 1.43 23.97 10.40
C LYS A 114 2.25 22.85 11.04
N GLU A 115 1.57 21.89 11.65
CA GLU A 115 2.20 20.76 12.33
C GLU A 115 2.91 19.84 11.32
N VAL A 116 2.36 19.66 10.12
CA VAL A 116 2.94 18.79 9.09
C VAL A 116 4.10 19.48 8.38
N PHE A 117 3.93 20.72 7.92
CA PHE A 117 4.92 21.40 7.07
C PHE A 117 6.22 21.75 7.81
N ASP A 118 6.19 21.85 9.13
CA ASP A 118 7.38 22.09 9.96
C ASP A 118 8.22 20.81 10.20
N THR A 119 7.70 19.63 9.86
CA THR A 119 8.37 18.34 10.10
C THR A 119 9.57 18.09 9.18
N GLN A 120 10.49 17.23 9.62
CA GLN A 120 11.59 16.75 8.76
C GLN A 120 11.06 15.80 7.67
N GLU A 121 9.98 15.08 7.98
CA GLU A 121 9.29 14.17 7.09
C GLU A 121 8.69 14.92 5.89
N TRP A 122 8.09 16.10 6.10
CA TRP A 122 7.64 16.96 5.01
C TRP A 122 8.81 17.45 4.13
N LYS A 123 9.92 17.87 4.75
CA LYS A 123 11.12 18.29 4.01
C LYS A 123 11.69 17.16 3.16
N HIS A 124 11.77 15.95 3.72
CA HIS A 124 12.17 14.76 2.98
C HIS A 124 11.19 14.45 1.84
N PHE A 125 9.89 14.52 2.12
CA PHE A 125 8.84 14.29 1.14
C PHE A 125 8.91 15.26 -0.05
N MET A 126 9.18 16.54 0.18
CA MET A 126 9.42 17.51 -0.90
C MET A 126 10.63 17.14 -1.79
N ALA A 127 11.68 16.58 -1.19
CA ALA A 127 12.89 16.18 -1.92
C ALA A 127 12.70 14.89 -2.74
N THR A 128 11.92 13.92 -2.22
CA THR A 128 11.77 12.60 -2.85
C THR A 128 10.52 12.44 -3.71
N ASN A 129 9.47 13.24 -3.45
CA ASN A 129 8.16 13.13 -4.10
C ASN A 129 7.66 14.51 -4.59
N LEU A 130 8.54 15.23 -5.30
CA LEU A 130 8.33 16.64 -5.68
C LEU A 130 6.97 16.92 -6.35
N LYS A 131 6.52 16.06 -7.27
CA LYS A 131 5.22 16.26 -7.94
C LYS A 131 4.06 16.23 -6.95
N LEU A 132 4.03 15.22 -6.07
CA LEU A 132 2.97 15.06 -5.10
C LEU A 132 3.00 16.17 -4.05
N ALA A 133 4.19 16.60 -3.64
CA ALA A 133 4.36 17.76 -2.77
C ALA A 133 3.90 19.06 -3.43
N ALA A 134 4.22 19.27 -4.71
CA ALA A 134 3.75 20.43 -5.47
C ALA A 134 2.23 20.47 -5.59
N ASP A 135 1.58 19.32 -5.80
CA ASP A 135 0.12 19.21 -5.83
C ASP A 135 -0.50 19.64 -4.49
N VAL A 136 0.03 19.15 -3.37
CA VAL A 136 -0.41 19.52 -2.01
C VAL A 136 -0.23 21.02 -1.76
N MET A 137 0.91 21.59 -2.14
CA MET A 137 1.20 23.03 -1.98
C MET A 137 0.31 23.91 -2.86
N TYR A 138 0.06 23.49 -4.11
CA TYR A 138 -0.82 24.20 -5.02
C TYR A 138 -2.25 24.26 -4.46
N GLN A 139 -2.74 23.16 -3.91
CA GLN A 139 -4.04 23.13 -3.25
C GLN A 139 -4.08 24.06 -2.03
N LYS A 140 -3.04 24.04 -1.19
CA LYS A 140 -2.96 24.92 -0.03
C LYS A 140 -3.06 26.40 -0.40
N VAL A 141 -2.25 26.84 -1.37
CA VAL A 141 -2.26 28.24 -1.85
C VAL A 141 -3.61 28.62 -2.44
N SER A 142 -4.26 27.69 -3.14
CA SER A 142 -5.58 27.90 -3.73
C SER A 142 -6.67 28.07 -2.67
N GLN A 143 -6.60 27.34 -1.55
CA GLN A 143 -7.52 27.48 -0.42
C GLN A 143 -7.32 28.81 0.33
N THR A 144 -6.07 29.27 0.51
CA THR A 144 -5.78 30.54 1.19
C THR A 144 -6.32 31.74 0.42
N LYS A 145 -6.37 31.68 -0.91
CA LYS A 145 -6.95 32.75 -1.75
C LYS A 145 -8.48 32.87 -1.64
N MET A 146 -9.16 31.94 -0.97
CA MET A 146 -10.61 31.92 -0.80
C MET A 146 -11.10 32.35 0.59
N GLN A 147 -10.19 32.73 1.50
CA GLN A 147 -10.58 33.30 2.80
C GLN A 147 -10.68 34.84 2.68
N PRO A 148 -11.83 35.46 3.03
CA PRO A 148 -12.04 36.91 2.95
C PRO A 148 -11.22 37.69 3.98
#